data_AF-A0A160PB84-F1
#
_entry.id   AF-A0A160PB84-F1
#
_cell.length_a   1.000
_cell.length_b   1.000
_cell.length_c   1.000
_cell.angle_alpha   90.00
_cell.angle_beta   90.00
_cell.angle_gamma   90.00
#
_symmetry.space_group_name_H-M   'P 1'
#
loop_
_entity.id
_entity.type
_entity.pdbx_description
1 polymer ?
#
loop_
_entity_poly.entity_id
_entity_poly.type
_entity_poly.pdbx_seq_one_letter_code
_entity_poly.pdbx_strand_id
1 'polypeptide(L)'
;MATPAYPAARRRPLVAGLSAVLLGLAPLAAFAQSVAPPVVEAPTLEAPAAPDLGNGLPQGALVFHGNYCGPGSRGAGLPPTDALDRACMHHDACSPPVGQGLPTCSCNDRLAREATVVARTPRISDELRTAAQFVAIGAKALACEP
;
A
#
# COMPACT_ATOMS: atom_id res chain seq x y z
N MET A 1 38.52 15.42 31.84
CA MET A 1 37.84 14.12 31.99
C MET A 1 36.75 14.29 33.04
N ALA A 2 35.49 14.31 32.63
CA ALA A 2 34.34 14.44 33.52
C ALA A 2 33.30 13.42 33.06
N THR A 3 32.88 12.52 33.96
CA THR A 3 31.88 11.48 33.72
C THR A 3 30.47 12.05 33.90
N PRO A 4 29.52 11.86 32.98
CA PRO A 4 28.12 12.15 33.25
C PRO A 4 27.46 10.94 33.93
N ALA A 5 26.83 11.19 35.07
CA ALA A 5 25.99 10.24 35.79
C ALA A 5 24.59 10.19 35.15
N TYR A 6 24.13 9.00 34.76
CA TYR A 6 22.76 8.77 34.30
C TYR A 6 21.81 8.56 35.49
N PRO A 7 20.66 9.25 35.57
CA PRO A 7 19.63 8.94 36.55
C PRO A 7 18.84 7.68 36.16
N ALA A 8 18.65 6.79 37.14
CA ALA A 8 17.92 5.54 37.02
C ALA A 8 16.41 5.78 36.85
N ALA A 9 15.82 5.19 35.81
CA ALA A 9 14.38 5.22 35.55
C ALA A 9 13.62 4.38 36.59
N ARG A 10 12.68 5.03 37.29
CA ARG A 10 11.84 4.45 38.36
C ARG A 10 10.71 3.60 37.74
N ARG A 11 10.75 2.28 37.96
CA ARG A 11 9.66 1.36 37.60
C ARG A 11 8.46 1.58 38.54
N ARG A 12 7.27 1.80 38.00
CA ARG A 12 6.00 1.84 38.76
C ARG A 12 5.25 0.53 38.53
N PRO A 13 4.87 -0.22 39.59
CA PRO A 13 4.10 -1.45 39.44
C PRO A 13 2.59 -1.18 39.29
N LEU A 14 1.98 -2.15 38.62
CA LEU A 14 0.57 -2.40 38.34
C LEU A 14 -0.37 -2.16 39.53
N VAL A 15 -1.55 -1.58 39.26
CA VAL A 15 -2.74 -1.76 40.11
C VAL A 15 -3.86 -2.30 39.24
N ALA A 16 -4.29 -3.51 39.59
CA ALA A 16 -5.45 -4.20 39.07
C ALA A 16 -6.73 -3.44 39.44
N GLY A 17 -7.68 -3.41 38.52
CA GLY A 17 -9.02 -2.88 38.74
C GLY A 17 -10.07 -3.82 38.17
N LEU A 18 -10.19 -5.02 38.74
CA LEU A 18 -11.42 -5.81 38.65
C LEU A 18 -12.42 -5.20 39.64
N SER A 19 -13.46 -4.54 39.14
CA SER A 19 -14.66 -4.24 39.94
C SER A 19 -15.87 -4.85 39.23
N ALA A 20 -16.25 -6.03 39.72
CA ALA A 20 -17.55 -6.61 39.49
C ALA A 20 -18.59 -5.87 40.35
N VAL A 21 -19.67 -5.40 39.73
CA VAL A 21 -20.91 -5.04 40.42
C VAL A 21 -22.03 -5.80 39.73
N LEU A 22 -22.31 -6.99 40.27
CA LEU A 22 -23.51 -7.78 40.05
C LEU A 22 -24.57 -7.27 41.02
N LEU A 23 -25.63 -6.60 40.54
CA LEU A 23 -26.86 -6.34 41.29
C LEU A 23 -27.99 -5.96 40.32
N GLY A 24 -29.02 -6.81 40.23
CA GLY A 24 -30.33 -6.45 39.67
C GLY A 24 -30.86 -7.34 38.54
N LEU A 25 -31.24 -8.58 38.84
CA LEU A 25 -32.09 -9.39 37.95
C LEU A 25 -33.56 -9.20 38.38
N ALA A 26 -34.29 -8.32 37.69
CA ALA A 26 -35.74 -8.36 37.63
C ALA A 26 -36.15 -8.98 36.28
N PRO A 27 -37.12 -9.90 36.20
CA PRO A 27 -37.52 -10.48 34.94
C PRO A 27 -38.40 -9.46 34.24
N LEU A 28 -37.79 -8.61 33.40
CA LEU A 28 -38.54 -7.94 32.34
C LEU A 28 -39.00 -9.05 31.39
N ALA A 29 -40.26 -9.45 31.51
CA ALA A 29 -40.95 -10.23 30.50
C ALA A 29 -40.96 -9.38 29.21
N ALA A 30 -39.89 -9.52 28.43
CA ALA A 30 -39.77 -8.93 27.13
C ALA A 30 -40.84 -9.56 26.25
N PHE A 31 -41.82 -8.75 25.84
CA PHE A 31 -42.68 -9.08 24.71
C PHE A 31 -41.76 -9.22 23.50
N ALA A 32 -41.35 -10.45 23.20
CA ALA A 32 -40.68 -10.79 21.95
C ALA A 32 -41.73 -10.70 20.83
N GLN A 33 -42.03 -9.48 20.40
CA GLN A 33 -42.67 -9.27 19.11
C GLN A 33 -41.61 -9.64 18.08
N SER A 34 -41.82 -10.77 17.40
CA SER A 34 -41.03 -11.18 16.26
C SER A 34 -41.25 -10.16 15.13
N VAL A 35 -40.51 -9.06 15.17
CA VAL A 35 -40.37 -8.17 14.02
C VAL A 35 -39.49 -8.93 13.05
N ALA A 36 -40.11 -9.58 12.07
CA ALA A 36 -39.37 -10.15 10.95
C ALA A 36 -38.53 -9.03 10.33
N PRO A 37 -37.21 -9.21 10.12
CA PRO A 37 -36.43 -8.22 9.41
C PRO A 37 -37.05 -8.06 8.02
N PRO A 38 -37.21 -6.82 7.51
CA PRO A 38 -37.59 -6.65 6.11
C PRO A 38 -36.55 -7.41 5.28
N VAL A 39 -37.02 -8.32 4.43
CA VAL A 39 -36.19 -8.96 3.42
C VAL A 39 -35.83 -7.87 2.43
N VAL A 40 -34.72 -7.18 2.67
CA VAL A 40 -34.17 -6.22 1.73
C VAL A 40 -33.45 -7.06 0.69
N GLU A 41 -34.12 -7.28 -0.45
CA GLU A 41 -33.50 -7.87 -1.63
C GLU A 41 -32.36 -6.95 -2.06
N ALA A 42 -31.12 -7.40 -1.85
CA ALA A 42 -29.96 -6.68 -2.34
C ALA A 42 -30.08 -6.63 -3.86
N PRO A 43 -30.03 -5.45 -4.50
CA PRO A 43 -29.98 -5.39 -5.95
C PRO A 43 -28.76 -6.17 -6.40
N THR A 44 -28.95 -7.11 -7.32
CA THR A 44 -27.87 -7.80 -8.00
C THR A 44 -27.06 -6.75 -8.76
N LEU A 45 -25.89 -6.39 -8.22
CA LEU A 45 -24.92 -5.56 -8.92
C LEU A 45 -24.32 -6.42 -10.02
N GLU A 46 -24.86 -6.31 -11.25
CA GLU A 46 -24.18 -6.84 -12.43
C GLU A 46 -22.85 -6.10 -12.58
N ALA A 47 -21.74 -6.83 -12.47
CA ALA A 47 -20.44 -6.28 -12.78
C ALA A 47 -20.44 -5.88 -14.26
N PRO A 48 -19.93 -4.68 -14.61
CA PRO A 48 -19.79 -4.32 -16.02
C PRO A 48 -18.91 -5.36 -16.70
N ALA A 49 -19.30 -5.77 -17.92
CA ALA A 49 -18.46 -6.60 -18.76
C ALA A 49 -17.09 -5.93 -18.91
N ALA A 50 -16.01 -6.71 -18.77
CA ALA A 50 -14.66 -6.20 -18.99
C ALA A 50 -14.60 -5.58 -20.41
N PRO A 51 -13.97 -4.40 -20.56
CA PRO A 51 -13.84 -3.78 -21.88
C PRO A 51 -13.08 -4.74 -22.82
N ASP A 52 -13.58 -4.88 -24.05
CA ASP A 52 -12.85 -5.57 -25.11
C ASP A 52 -11.66 -4.70 -25.54
N LEU A 53 -10.48 -5.03 -25.02
CA LEU A 53 -9.23 -4.32 -25.30
C LEU A 53 -8.61 -4.71 -26.66
N GLY A 54 -9.29 -5.53 -27.48
CA GLY A 54 -8.85 -5.92 -28.82
C GLY A 54 -7.42 -6.47 -28.81
N ASN A 55 -6.51 -5.79 -29.52
CA ASN A 55 -5.09 -6.18 -29.68
C ASN A 55 -4.23 -5.99 -28.41
N GLY A 56 -4.86 -5.68 -27.27
CA GLY A 56 -4.20 -5.23 -26.05
C GLY A 56 -4.08 -3.70 -25.99
N LEU A 57 -3.70 -3.21 -24.81
CA LEU A 57 -3.45 -1.78 -24.61
C LEU A 57 -2.18 -1.35 -25.36
N PRO A 58 -2.13 -0.12 -25.91
CA PRO A 58 -0.91 0.45 -26.47
C PRO A 58 0.25 0.37 -25.48
N GLN A 59 1.48 0.26 -25.99
CA GLN A 59 2.66 0.27 -25.13
C GLN A 59 2.70 1.54 -24.26
N GLY A 60 2.91 1.36 -22.96
CA GLY A 60 2.96 2.44 -21.99
C GLY A 60 1.59 3.05 -21.65
N ALA A 61 0.47 2.49 -22.12
CA ALA A 61 -0.87 3.00 -21.81
C ALA A 61 -1.21 3.00 -20.31
N LEU A 62 -0.52 2.18 -19.52
CA LEU A 62 -0.68 2.09 -18.06
C LEU A 62 0.44 2.80 -17.29
N VAL A 63 1.34 3.52 -17.97
CA VAL A 63 2.35 4.37 -17.32
C VAL A 63 1.65 5.62 -16.79
N PHE A 64 1.56 5.73 -15.48
CA PHE A 64 0.87 6.82 -14.78
C PHE A 64 1.79 7.98 -14.43
N HIS A 65 3.12 7.78 -14.44
CA HIS A 65 4.09 8.83 -14.18
C HIS A 65 5.34 8.66 -15.06
N GLY A 66 5.81 9.76 -15.66
CA GLY A 66 7.00 9.77 -16.51
C GLY A 66 6.93 8.81 -17.70
N ASN A 67 8.03 8.09 -17.94
CA ASN A 67 8.18 7.11 -19.02
C ASN A 67 8.16 5.66 -18.53
N TYR A 68 8.36 5.42 -17.24
CA TYR A 68 8.66 4.10 -16.67
C TYR A 68 7.77 3.69 -15.49
N CYS A 69 7.08 4.62 -14.82
CA CYS A 69 6.25 4.23 -13.66
C CYS A 69 4.88 3.69 -14.11
N GLY A 70 4.79 2.37 -14.22
CA GLY A 70 3.57 1.61 -14.49
C GLY A 70 3.89 0.21 -15.02
N PRO A 71 2.89 -0.60 -15.41
CA PRO A 71 3.11 -1.82 -16.17
C PRO A 71 3.78 -1.54 -17.53
N GLY A 72 5.05 -1.95 -17.66
CA GLY A 72 5.88 -1.68 -18.83
C GLY A 72 6.36 -0.22 -18.89
N SER A 73 6.83 0.21 -20.06
CA SER A 73 7.34 1.57 -20.28
C SER A 73 6.87 2.16 -21.61
N ARG A 74 6.99 3.48 -21.75
CA ARG A 74 6.73 4.21 -23.01
C ARG A 74 7.77 3.95 -24.11
N GLY A 75 8.85 3.21 -23.79
CA GLY A 75 9.87 2.82 -24.75
C GLY A 75 11.26 2.76 -24.15
N ALA A 76 12.09 1.87 -24.68
CA ALA A 76 13.51 1.80 -24.34
C ALA A 76 14.24 3.06 -24.83
N GLY A 77 15.19 3.57 -24.04
CA GLY A 77 16.07 4.68 -24.42
C GLY A 77 15.51 6.09 -24.22
N LEU A 78 14.27 6.24 -23.73
CA LEU A 78 13.77 7.54 -23.27
C LEU A 78 14.49 7.95 -21.97
N PRO A 79 14.86 9.22 -21.79
CA PRO A 79 15.40 9.65 -20.51
C PRO A 79 14.30 9.63 -19.44
N PRO A 80 14.61 9.27 -18.17
CA PRO A 80 13.66 9.41 -17.09
C PRO A 80 13.36 10.90 -16.85
N THR A 81 12.08 11.25 -16.66
CA THR A 81 11.64 12.64 -16.54
C THR A 81 12.00 13.27 -15.20
N ASP A 82 12.17 12.46 -14.15
CA ASP A 82 12.61 12.88 -12.82
C ASP A 82 13.28 11.73 -12.03
N ALA A 83 13.47 11.94 -10.73
CA ALA A 83 14.11 10.95 -9.85
C ALA A 83 13.21 9.73 -9.54
N LEU A 84 11.88 9.89 -9.52
CA LEU A 84 10.96 8.77 -9.33
C LEU A 84 10.91 7.91 -10.60
N ASP A 85 10.80 8.57 -11.75
CA ASP A 85 10.79 7.90 -13.05
C ASP A 85 12.10 7.12 -13.29
N ARG A 86 13.23 7.63 -12.80
CA ARG A 86 14.51 6.90 -12.81
C ARG A 86 14.47 5.63 -11.96
N ALA A 87 13.82 5.67 -10.79
CA ALA A 87 13.66 4.49 -9.95
C ALA A 87 12.83 3.41 -10.66
N CYS A 88 11.76 3.82 -11.33
CA CYS A 88 10.94 2.92 -12.15
C CYS A 88 11.74 2.36 -13.35
N MET A 89 12.52 3.19 -14.04
CA MET A 89 13.40 2.75 -15.15
C MET A 89 14.40 1.68 -14.70
N HIS A 90 14.97 1.82 -13.51
CA HIS A 90 15.87 0.80 -12.95
C HIS A 90 15.15 -0.51 -12.61
N HIS A 91 13.88 -0.46 -12.20
CA HIS A 91 13.06 -1.64 -11.93
C HIS A 91 12.70 -2.38 -13.22
N ASP A 92 12.27 -1.65 -14.25
CA ASP A 92 11.99 -2.21 -15.57
C ASP A 92 13.22 -2.91 -16.17
N ALA A 93 14.40 -2.31 -16.02
CA ALA A 93 15.66 -2.89 -16.48
C ALA A 93 16.12 -4.11 -15.66
N CYS A 94 15.65 -4.26 -14.42
CA CYS A 94 15.95 -5.39 -13.55
C CYS A 94 14.98 -6.57 -13.77
N SER A 95 13.75 -6.26 -14.21
CA SER A 95 12.67 -7.22 -14.35
C SER A 95 12.76 -8.00 -15.66
N PRO A 96 12.26 -9.26 -15.72
CA PRO A 96 12.04 -9.93 -16.98
C PRO A 96 11.11 -9.11 -17.90
N PRO A 97 11.20 -9.28 -19.23
CA PRO A 97 10.25 -8.66 -20.13
C PRO A 97 8.81 -9.04 -19.75
N VAL A 98 7.87 -8.13 -20.00
CA VAL A 98 6.44 -8.32 -19.68
C VAL A 98 5.96 -9.67 -20.23
N GLY A 99 5.35 -10.48 -19.36
CA GLY A 99 4.83 -11.81 -19.70
C GLY A 99 5.86 -12.95 -19.66
N GLN A 100 7.13 -12.68 -19.35
CA GLN A 100 8.20 -13.71 -19.30
C GLN A 100 8.57 -14.18 -17.90
N GLY A 101 7.88 -13.69 -16.86
CA GLY A 101 8.14 -14.07 -15.47
C GLY A 101 7.85 -12.94 -14.49
N LEU A 102 8.06 -13.21 -13.21
CA LEU A 102 8.00 -12.21 -12.16
C LEU A 102 9.39 -11.57 -11.96
N PRO A 103 9.47 -10.31 -11.50
CA PRO A 103 10.72 -9.75 -11.02
C PRO A 103 11.23 -10.54 -9.81
N THR A 104 12.55 -10.52 -9.59
CA THR A 104 13.11 -10.99 -8.31
C THR A 104 12.74 -10.02 -7.18
N CYS A 105 12.68 -10.50 -5.94
CA CYS A 105 12.39 -9.66 -4.78
C CYS A 105 13.45 -8.57 -4.63
N SER A 106 14.68 -8.83 -5.08
CA SER A 106 15.76 -7.82 -5.11
C SER A 106 15.45 -6.62 -6.03
N CYS A 107 14.75 -6.83 -7.15
CA CYS A 107 14.30 -5.75 -8.04
C CYS A 107 13.23 -4.88 -7.36
N ASN A 108 12.22 -5.52 -6.76
CA ASN A 108 11.15 -4.84 -6.03
C ASN A 108 11.69 -4.05 -4.82
N ASP A 109 12.63 -4.65 -4.08
CA ASP A 109 13.30 -4.00 -2.95
C ASP A 109 14.13 -2.79 -3.38
N ARG A 110 14.80 -2.87 -4.54
CA ARG A 110 15.53 -1.74 -5.11
C ARG A 110 14.59 -0.60 -5.46
N LEU A 111 13.47 -0.89 -6.13
CA LEU A 111 12.44 0.11 -6.43
C LEU A 111 11.94 0.79 -5.15
N ALA A 112 11.61 0.00 -4.12
CA ALA A 112 11.12 0.52 -2.85
C ALA A 112 12.14 1.46 -2.18
N ARG A 113 13.43 1.11 -2.19
CA ARG A 113 14.50 1.94 -1.63
C ARG A 113 14.67 3.26 -2.39
N GLU A 114 14.79 3.20 -3.71
CA GLU A 114 15.00 4.40 -4.53
C GLU A 114 13.80 5.35 -4.46
N ALA A 115 12.57 4.84 -4.54
CA ALA A 115 11.36 5.63 -4.38
C ALA A 115 11.22 6.23 -2.97
N THR A 116 11.64 5.51 -1.92
CA THR A 116 11.66 6.04 -0.54
C THR A 116 12.59 7.25 -0.40
N VAL A 117 13.73 7.27 -1.11
CA VAL A 117 14.64 8.43 -1.11
C VAL A 117 13.94 9.66 -1.70
N VAL A 118 13.22 9.48 -2.83
CA VAL A 118 12.44 10.56 -3.45
C VAL A 118 11.35 11.05 -2.50
N ALA A 119 10.57 10.15 -1.91
CA ALA A 119 9.47 10.46 -0.98
C ALA A 119 9.93 11.29 0.24
N ARG A 120 11.16 11.06 0.71
CA ARG A 120 11.75 11.71 1.90
C ARG A 120 12.57 12.96 1.60
N THR A 121 12.72 13.36 0.34
CA THR A 121 13.57 14.50 -0.04
C THR A 121 12.79 15.83 0.05
N PRO A 122 13.09 16.75 0.99
CA PRO A 122 12.26 17.93 1.24
C PRO A 122 12.17 18.93 0.09
N ARG A 123 13.17 18.94 -0.80
CA ARG A 123 13.22 19.82 -1.97
C ARG A 123 12.38 19.33 -3.16
N ILE A 124 11.72 18.17 -3.05
CA ILE A 124 10.83 17.62 -4.07
C ILE A 124 9.38 18.01 -3.73
N SER A 125 8.58 18.32 -4.75
CA SER A 125 7.19 18.72 -4.57
C SER A 125 6.37 17.66 -3.81
N ASP A 126 5.39 18.12 -3.03
CA ASP A 126 4.54 17.25 -2.20
C ASP A 126 3.82 16.19 -3.02
N GLU A 127 3.35 16.56 -4.21
CA GLU A 127 2.73 15.64 -5.17
C GLU A 127 3.70 14.51 -5.57
N LEU A 128 4.92 14.86 -6.00
CA LEU A 128 5.90 13.87 -6.41
C LEU A 128 6.41 13.02 -5.24
N ARG A 129 6.52 13.61 -4.03
CA ARG A 129 6.82 12.84 -2.81
C ARG A 129 5.71 11.84 -2.47
N THR A 130 4.45 12.22 -2.68
CA THR A 130 3.29 11.36 -2.46
C THR A 130 3.24 10.22 -3.48
N ALA A 131 3.44 10.52 -4.76
CA ALA A 131 3.55 9.51 -5.82
C ALA A 131 4.71 8.54 -5.53
N ALA A 132 5.87 9.05 -5.09
CA ALA A 132 7.00 8.23 -4.72
C ALA A 132 6.71 7.34 -3.50
N GLN A 133 5.97 7.84 -2.51
CA GLN A 133 5.55 7.03 -1.37
C GLN A 133 4.58 5.90 -1.78
N PHE A 134 3.66 6.18 -2.69
CA PHE A 134 2.77 5.18 -3.29
C PHE A 134 3.58 4.09 -4.00
N VAL A 135 4.52 4.47 -4.86
CA VAL A 135 5.41 3.52 -5.56
C VAL A 135 6.25 2.71 -4.56
N ALA A 136 6.80 3.35 -3.52
CA ALA A 136 7.63 2.68 -2.52
C ALA A 136 6.86 1.62 -1.72
N ILE A 137 5.59 1.90 -1.37
CA ILE A 137 4.71 0.94 -0.69
C ILE A 137 4.29 -0.15 -1.67
N GLY A 138 3.85 0.22 -2.87
CA GLY A 138 3.39 -0.72 -3.89
C GLY A 138 4.47 -1.72 -4.27
N ALA A 139 5.72 -1.28 -4.42
CA ALA A 139 6.87 -2.14 -4.72
C ALA A 139 7.03 -3.28 -3.72
N LYS A 140 6.74 -3.05 -2.43
CA LYS A 140 6.82 -4.08 -1.38
C LYS A 140 5.65 -5.07 -1.38
N ALA A 141 4.56 -4.73 -2.08
CA ALA A 141 3.37 -5.57 -2.19
C ALA A 141 3.34 -6.39 -3.49
N LEU A 142 4.21 -6.08 -4.46
CA LEU A 142 4.33 -6.82 -5.70
C LEU A 142 4.83 -8.25 -5.46
N ALA A 143 4.24 -9.22 -6.15
CA ALA A 143 4.73 -10.58 -6.20
C ALA A 143 6.16 -10.61 -6.77
N CYS A 144 6.97 -11.54 -6.29
CA CYS A 144 8.34 -11.72 -6.74
C CYS A 144 8.84 -13.14 -6.57
N GLU A 145 9.87 -13.47 -7.33
CA GLU A 145 10.70 -14.65 -7.09
C GLU A 145 11.79 -14.33 -6.06
N PRO A 146 12.12 -15.25 -5.15
CA PRO A 146 13.13 -15.04 -4.12
C PRO A 146 14.53 -14.75 -4.68
#